data_AF-A0A7X4JMW5-F1
#
_entry.id   AF-A0A7X4JMW5-F1
#
_cell.length_a   1.000
_cell.length_b   1.000
_cell.length_c   1.000
_cell.angle_alpha   90.00
_cell.angle_beta   90.00
_cell.angle_gamma   90.00
#
_symmetry.space_group_name_H-M   'P 1'
#
loop_
_entity.id
_entity.type
_entity.pdbx_description
1 polymer ?
#
loop_
_entity_poly.entity_id
_entity_poly.type
_entity_poly.pdbx_seq_one_letter_code
_entity_poly.pdbx_strand_id
1 'polypeptide(L)'
;FLGVPLHGSEGFNFGIREWRGVRTHRHTYARHYDGTGWLLYDNDNDPYQLNNLINNEDSQDLRTELEAELQAWLTRVNDPFLPGVEHIRQLGLSELWNISEQRFGGRNPRWA
;
A
#
# COMPACT_ATOMS: atom_id res chain seq x y z
N PHE A 1 5.87 -11.22 0.68
CA PHE A 1 6.81 -10.53 -0.23
C PHE A 1 6.58 -9.03 -0.08
N LEU A 2 7.57 -8.28 0.41
CA LEU A 2 7.53 -6.82 0.48
C LEU A 2 8.43 -6.30 -0.65
N GLY A 3 7.86 -6.07 -1.84
CA GLY A 3 8.50 -5.28 -2.89
C GLY A 3 8.20 -3.81 -2.63
N VAL A 4 9.17 -2.93 -2.88
CA VAL A 4 9.00 -1.47 -2.79
C VAL A 4 7.80 -1.07 -3.65
N PRO A 5 6.63 -0.69 -3.09
CA PRO A 5 5.48 -0.35 -3.90
C PRO A 5 5.62 1.12 -4.28
N LEU A 6 6.59 1.42 -5.13
CA LEU A 6 6.48 2.60 -5.97
C LEU A 6 5.44 2.22 -7.02
N HIS A 7 4.21 2.67 -6.84
CA HIS A 7 3.27 2.67 -7.94
C HIS A 7 3.93 3.50 -9.05
N GLY A 8 4.29 2.85 -10.17
CA GLY A 8 4.58 3.58 -11.39
C GLY A 8 3.42 4.51 -11.72
N SER A 9 3.67 5.54 -12.52
CA SER A 9 2.71 6.58 -12.91
C SER A 9 1.28 6.08 -13.18
N GLU A 10 1.14 4.91 -13.80
CA GLU A 10 -0.15 4.28 -14.09
C GLU A 10 -0.95 3.87 -12.83
N GLY A 11 -0.32 3.28 -11.81
CA GLY A 11 -1.01 2.89 -10.57
C GLY A 11 -1.64 4.10 -9.86
N PHE A 12 -0.92 5.22 -9.86
CA PHE A 12 -1.46 6.50 -9.40
C PHE A 12 -2.63 6.97 -10.28
N ASN A 13 -2.51 6.88 -11.61
CA ASN A 13 -3.58 7.28 -12.54
C ASN A 13 -4.86 6.44 -12.34
N PHE A 14 -4.73 5.19 -11.88
CA PHE A 14 -5.85 4.32 -11.47
C PHE A 14 -6.32 4.55 -10.04
N GLY A 15 -5.80 5.55 -9.33
CA GLY A 15 -6.19 5.90 -7.97
C GLY A 15 -5.64 4.95 -6.90
N ILE A 16 -4.69 4.08 -7.25
CA ILE A 16 -4.03 3.21 -6.28
C ILE A 16 -3.01 4.04 -5.51
N ARG A 17 -3.31 4.24 -4.22
CA ARG A 17 -2.47 4.98 -3.28
C ARG A 17 -1.42 4.07 -2.67
N GLU A 18 -0.43 4.63 -2.00
CA GLU A 18 0.56 3.86 -1.27
C GLU A 18 -0.11 3.03 -0.17
N TRP A 19 0.14 1.73 -0.22
CA TRP A 19 -0.44 0.77 0.72
C TRP A 19 0.63 -0.18 1.24
N ARG A 20 0.32 -0.79 2.39
CA ARG A 20 1.04 -1.93 2.95
C ARG A 20 0.01 -2.91 3.47
N GLY A 21 0.40 -4.16 3.53
CA GLY A 21 -0.48 -5.21 3.99
C GLY A 21 0.28 -6.40 4.55
N VAL A 22 -0.46 -7.19 5.32
CA VAL A 22 -0.02 -8.48 5.84
C VAL A 22 -0.89 -9.56 5.25
N ARG A 23 -0.27 -10.71 4.98
CA ARG A 23 -0.96 -11.90 4.55
C ARG A 23 -0.55 -13.04 5.46
N THR A 24 -1.49 -13.52 6.26
CA THR A 24 -1.33 -14.72 7.08
C THR A 24 -1.78 -15.94 6.27
N HIS A 25 -1.81 -17.12 6.90
CA HIS A 25 -2.41 -18.29 6.26
C HIS A 25 -3.87 -18.00 5.88
N ARG A 26 -4.64 -17.47 6.84
CA ARG A 26 -6.09 -17.33 6.74
C ARG A 26 -6.56 -15.94 6.28
N HIS A 27 -5.77 -14.88 6.44
CA HIS A 27 -6.27 -13.53 6.14
C HIS A 27 -5.32 -12.73 5.24
N THR A 28 -5.89 -11.82 4.48
CA THR A 28 -5.16 -10.76 3.77
C THR A 28 -5.71 -9.42 4.22
N TYR A 29 -4.84 -8.55 4.74
CA TYR A 29 -5.20 -7.21 5.19
C TYR A 29 -4.28 -6.17 4.56
N ALA A 30 -4.84 -5.05 4.12
CA ALA A 30 -4.06 -3.91 3.65
C ALA A 30 -4.73 -2.59 4.01
N ARG A 31 -3.91 -1.56 4.18
CA ARG A 31 -4.34 -0.17 4.37
C ARG A 31 -3.46 0.81 3.60
N HIS A 32 -3.98 2.01 3.41
CA HIS A 32 -3.23 3.13 2.88
C HIS A 32 -2.32 3.76 3.95
N TYR A 33 -1.37 4.58 3.49
CA TYR A 33 -0.42 5.28 4.37
C TYR A 33 -1.12 6.12 5.45
N ASP A 34 -2.28 6.72 5.12
CA ASP A 34 -3.08 7.59 5.99
C ASP A 34 -3.85 6.83 7.09
N GLY A 35 -3.71 5.51 7.15
CA GLY A 35 -4.42 4.66 8.11
C GLY A 35 -5.77 4.14 7.60
N THR A 36 -6.26 4.64 6.46
CA THR A 36 -7.55 4.20 5.89
C THR A 36 -7.44 2.75 5.43
N GLY A 37 -8.26 1.87 6.01
CA GLY A 37 -8.38 0.47 5.60
C GLY A 37 -8.68 0.35 4.11
N TRP A 38 -8.02 -0.58 3.43
CA TRP A 38 -8.23 -0.82 2.01
C TRP A 38 -8.87 -2.18 1.74
N LEU A 39 -8.26 -3.25 2.26
CA LEU A 39 -8.67 -4.63 1.97
C LEU A 39 -8.65 -5.46 3.26
N LEU A 40 -9.65 -6.32 3.41
CA LEU A 40 -9.65 -7.43 4.36
C LEU A 40 -10.36 -8.64 3.74
N TYR A 41 -9.69 -9.78 3.67
CA TYR A 41 -10.24 -11.03 3.13
C TYR A 41 -9.94 -12.21 4.06
N ASP A 42 -10.88 -13.16 4.14
CA ASP A 42 -10.67 -14.52 4.69
C ASP A 42 -10.28 -15.43 3.51
N ASN A 43 -9.00 -15.76 3.41
CA ASN A 43 -8.43 -16.56 2.32
C ASN A 43 -8.92 -18.02 2.30
N ASP A 44 -9.44 -18.54 3.42
CA ASP A 44 -9.92 -19.92 3.50
C ASP A 44 -11.37 -20.00 2.98
N ASN A 45 -12.21 -19.04 3.39
CA ASN A 45 -13.63 -18.98 3.00
C ASN A 45 -13.88 -18.20 1.71
N ASP A 46 -12.95 -17.32 1.31
CA ASP A 46 -12.96 -16.55 0.07
C ASP A 46 -11.60 -16.65 -0.65
N PRO A 47 -11.26 -17.82 -1.24
CA PRO A 47 -9.96 -18.05 -1.86
C PRO A 47 -9.65 -17.11 -3.04
N TYR A 48 -10.70 -16.54 -3.65
CA TYR A 48 -10.58 -15.62 -4.78
C TYR A 48 -10.67 -14.15 -4.35
N GLN A 49 -10.82 -13.86 -3.05
CA GLN A 49 -10.81 -12.52 -2.47
C GLN A 49 -11.83 -11.58 -3.13
N LEU A 50 -13.04 -12.09 -3.35
CA LEU A 50 -14.13 -11.36 -3.99
C LEU A 50 -14.97 -10.55 -2.99
N ASN A 51 -14.94 -10.91 -1.70
CA ASN A 51 -15.74 -10.30 -0.66
C ASN A 51 -14.89 -9.50 0.33
N ASN A 52 -14.75 -8.20 0.09
CA ASN A 52 -13.94 -7.33 0.95
C ASN A 52 -14.67 -7.01 2.26
N LEU A 53 -14.12 -7.52 3.36
CA LEU A 53 -14.65 -7.37 4.72
C LEU A 53 -14.21 -6.07 5.41
N ILE A 54 -13.46 -5.20 4.73
CA ILE A 54 -12.82 -4.04 5.38
C ILE A 54 -13.83 -3.11 6.08
N ASN A 55 -15.05 -3.00 5.58
CA ASN A 55 -16.12 -2.16 6.15
C ASN A 55 -17.13 -2.95 6.99
N ASN A 56 -16.96 -4.26 7.16
CA ASN A 56 -17.86 -5.07 7.98
C ASN A 56 -17.62 -4.75 9.47
N GLU A 57 -18.68 -4.46 10.21
CA GLU A 57 -18.62 -4.16 11.64
C GLU A 57 -18.13 -5.36 12.46
N ASP A 58 -18.50 -6.58 12.06
CA ASP A 58 -18.09 -7.83 12.73
C ASP A 58 -16.59 -8.10 12.60
N SER A 59 -15.91 -7.40 11.70
CA SER A 59 -14.47 -7.56 11.44
C SER A 59 -13.59 -6.60 12.22
N GLN A 60 -14.15 -5.81 13.16
CA GLN A 60 -13.40 -4.80 13.93
C GLN A 60 -12.20 -5.37 14.70
N ASP A 61 -12.41 -6.44 15.45
CA ASP A 61 -11.34 -7.06 16.25
C ASP A 61 -10.25 -7.64 15.35
N LEU A 62 -10.65 -8.31 14.26
CA LEU A 62 -9.73 -8.86 13.27
C LEU A 62 -8.90 -7.77 12.57
N ARG A 63 -9.51 -6.64 12.22
CA ARG A 63 -8.77 -5.48 11.68
C ARG A 63 -7.73 -4.98 12.67
N THR A 64 -8.06 -4.95 13.96
CA THR A 64 -7.16 -4.48 15.01
C THR A 64 -5.97 -5.43 15.18
N GLU A 65 -6.22 -6.73 15.16
CA GLU A 65 -5.18 -7.77 15.21
C GLU A 65 -4.22 -7.66 14.02
N LEU A 66 -4.76 -7.59 12.79
CA LEU A 66 -3.94 -7.54 11.58
C LEU A 66 -3.23 -6.19 11.40
N GLU A 67 -3.79 -5.09 11.91
CA GLU A 67 -3.10 -3.81 11.98
C GLU A 67 -1.91 -3.88 12.95
N ALA A 68 -2.07 -4.53 14.10
CA ALA A 68 -0.95 -4.74 15.03
C ALA A 68 0.17 -5.58 14.39
N GLU A 69 -0.18 -6.62 13.63
CA GLU A 69 0.79 -7.41 12.87
C GLU A 69 1.49 -6.56 11.79
N LEU A 70 0.75 -5.72 11.06
CA LEU A 70 1.33 -4.80 10.07
C LEU A 70 2.32 -3.84 10.73
N GLN A 71 1.95 -3.21 11.84
CA GLN A 71 2.83 -2.28 12.57
C GLN A 71 4.10 -2.96 13.08
N ALA A 72 4.00 -4.21 13.54
CA ALA A 72 5.16 -4.99 13.94
C ALA A 72 6.11 -5.23 12.75
N TRP A 73 5.57 -5.52 11.56
CA TRP A 73 6.37 -5.64 10.33
C TRP A 73 7.03 -4.33 9.93
N LEU A 74 6.29 -3.23 9.88
CA LEU A 74 6.82 -1.90 9.55
C LEU A 74 7.99 -1.52 10.46
N THR A 75 7.83 -1.73 11.77
CA THR A 75 8.89 -1.50 12.76
C THR A 75 10.09 -2.40 12.50
N ARG A 76 9.87 -3.70 12.25
CA ARG A 76 10.94 -4.68 12.02
C ARG A 76 11.78 -4.36 10.79
N VAL A 77 11.17 -3.87 9.72
CA VAL A 77 11.88 -3.52 8.48
C VAL A 77 12.30 -2.06 8.42
N ASN A 78 12.05 -1.29 9.49
CA ASN A 78 12.28 0.14 9.55
C ASN A 78 11.63 0.88 8.35
N ASP A 79 10.41 0.48 7.99
CA ASP A 79 9.63 1.13 6.94
C ASP A 79 8.77 2.24 7.58
N PRO A 80 9.09 3.52 7.35
CA PRO A 80 8.32 4.64 7.88
C PRO A 80 6.93 4.79 7.24
N PHE A 81 6.62 3.98 6.22
CA PHE A 81 5.37 3.97 5.47
C PHE A 81 4.96 5.38 5.00
N LEU A 82 5.93 6.09 4.44
CA LEU A 82 5.74 7.45 3.94
C LEU A 82 4.88 7.47 2.67
N PRO A 83 4.23 8.60 2.38
CA PRO A 83 3.71 8.89 1.05
C PRO A 83 4.80 8.73 0.00
N GLY A 84 4.46 8.28 -1.21
CA GLY A 84 5.44 7.88 -2.23
C GLY A 84 6.36 9.02 -2.64
N VAL A 85 5.83 10.24 -2.73
CA VAL A 85 6.63 11.45 -3.02
C VAL A 85 7.69 11.70 -1.95
N GLU A 86 7.33 11.55 -0.67
CA GLU A 86 8.28 11.74 0.41
C GLU A 86 9.33 10.63 0.43
N HIS A 87 8.93 9.41 0.06
CA HIS A 87 9.86 8.28 -0.09
C HIS A 87 10.88 8.54 -1.21
N ILE A 88 10.45 9.03 -2.37
CA ILE A 88 11.33 9.41 -3.50
C ILE A 88 12.30 10.52 -3.07
N ARG A 89 11.80 11.53 -2.34
CA ARG A 89 12.61 12.63 -1.82
C ARG A 89 13.68 12.12 -0.84
N GLN A 90 13.29 11.28 0.11
CA GLN A 90 14.20 10.76 1.14
C GLN A 90 15.32 9.89 0.54
N LEU A 91 15.04 9.20 -0.56
CA LEU A 91 16.03 8.43 -1.33
C LEU A 91 16.92 9.28 -2.25
N GLY A 92 16.65 10.59 -2.37
CA GLY A 92 17.38 11.47 -3.29
C GLY A 92 17.12 11.17 -4.78
N LEU A 93 15.98 10.53 -5.10
CA LEU A 93 15.68 10.05 -6.45
C LEU A 93 14.79 11.01 -7.27
N SER A 94 14.50 12.20 -6.77
CA SER A 94 13.57 13.15 -7.40
C SER A 94 13.93 13.47 -8.86
N GLU A 95 15.21 13.68 -9.15
CA GLU A 95 15.65 13.99 -10.53
C GLU A 95 15.47 12.79 -11.47
N LEU A 96 15.86 11.59 -11.02
CA LEU A 96 15.70 10.36 -11.79
C LEU A 96 14.22 10.02 -12.03
N TRP A 97 13.36 10.29 -11.03
CA TRP A 97 11.92 10.17 -11.17
C TRP A 97 11.38 11.11 -12.24
N ASN A 98 11.77 12.38 -12.22
CA ASN A 98 11.34 13.37 -13.22
C ASN A 98 11.76 12.98 -14.64
N ILE A 99 12.97 12.44 -14.82
CA ILE A 99 13.44 11.91 -16.10
C ILE A 99 12.57 10.72 -16.55
N SER A 100 12.26 9.80 -15.63
CA SER A 100 11.38 8.67 -15.90
C SER A 100 9.99 9.12 -16.36
N GLU A 101 9.39 10.08 -15.66
CA GLU A 101 8.05 10.61 -15.99
C GLU A 101 8.00 11.28 -17.36
N GLN A 102 9.03 12.04 -17.73
CA GLN A 102 9.14 12.65 -19.07
C GLN A 102 9.27 11.59 -20.18
N ARG A 103 10.00 10.50 -19.90
CA ARG A 103 10.28 9.45 -20.88
C ARG A 103 9.14 8.45 -21.06
N PHE A 104 8.49 8.06 -19.97
CA PHE A 104 7.47 7.02 -19.95
C PHE A 104 6.05 7.56 -19.81
N GLY A 105 5.89 8.88 -19.69
CA GLY A 105 4.63 9.55 -19.90
C GLY A 105 3.60 9.26 -18.82
N GLY A 106 3.74 9.89 -17.66
CA GLY A 106 2.54 10.30 -16.94
C GLY A 106 1.83 11.36 -17.79
N ARG A 107 0.51 11.24 -18.04
CA ARG A 107 -0.28 12.29 -18.75
C ARG A 107 -0.24 13.67 -18.07
N ASN A 108 0.36 13.77 -16.88
CA ASN A 108 0.69 14.99 -16.16
C ASN A 108 2.11 14.81 -15.56
N PRO A 109 3.17 15.43 -16.09
CA PRO A 109 4.40 15.62 -15.32
C PRO A 109 4.08 16.56 -14.16
N ARG A 110 4.14 16.07 -12.91
CA ARG A 110 3.53 16.77 -11.77
C ARG A 110 4.51 17.56 -10.89
N TRP A 111 5.79 17.55 -11.25
CA TRP A 111 6.84 18.06 -10.36
C TRP A 111 7.97 18.74 -11.15
N ALA A 112 7.66 19.93 -11.67
CA ALA A 112 8.63 21.00 -11.93
C ALA A 112 8.56 22.00 -10.77
#